data_AF-A0A963DCI8-F1
#
_entry.id   AF-A0A963DCI8-F1
#
_cell.length_a   1.000
_cell.length_b   1.000
_cell.length_c   1.000
_cell.angle_alpha   90.00
_cell.angle_beta   90.00
_cell.angle_gamma   90.00
#
_symmetry.space_group_name_H-M   'P 1'
#
loop_
_entity.id
_entity.type
_entity.pdbx_description
1 polymer ?
#
loop_
_entity_poly.entity_id
_entity_poly.type
_entity_poly.pdbx_seq_one_letter_code
_entity_poly.pdbx_strand_id
1 'polypeptide(L)'
;MLACAAHGAPAEDFTYVVKAGDNPWNITSRYLKGIGYWSRLQDYNRILAPRTIRPGTTLRIPLAWMRGEAVAAQVVELRGRADLRQGGAVVALKVGMSVGNGAILRTFEQASLVLAFPDGSRSAVGGDSEVRLAELRRLRASNAQEVRLELRRGHLENLVEGVRSGGRYTIETPAGIAAVRGTVFRVSTEAGQVRAETVGGEVALG
;
A
#
# COMPACT_ATOMS: atom_id res chain seq x y z
N MET A 1 -7.60 23.76 -25.40
CA MET A 1 -8.33 22.61 -24.84
C MET A 1 -7.33 21.47 -24.68
N LEU A 2 -6.68 21.36 -23.52
CA LEU A 2 -5.72 20.28 -23.24
C LEU A 2 -6.47 19.11 -22.60
N ALA A 3 -6.58 18.00 -23.33
CA ALA A 3 -7.11 16.76 -22.82
C ALA A 3 -6.07 16.12 -21.89
N CYS A 4 -6.40 16.00 -20.60
CA CYS A 4 -5.66 15.13 -19.68
C CYS A 4 -5.98 13.68 -20.05
N ALA A 5 -5.02 13.00 -20.69
CA ALA A 5 -5.05 11.54 -20.77
C ALA A 5 -4.81 11.00 -19.36
N ALA A 6 -5.88 10.52 -18.72
CA ALA A 6 -5.79 9.70 -17.52
C ALA A 6 -5.04 8.41 -17.88
N HIS A 7 -3.72 8.41 -17.69
CA HIS A 7 -2.92 7.19 -17.73
C HIS A 7 -3.28 6.39 -16.48
N GLY A 8 -4.26 5.50 -16.61
CA GLY A 8 -4.50 4.47 -15.61
C GLY A 8 -3.19 3.70 -15.42
N ALA A 9 -2.62 3.78 -14.22
CA ALA A 9 -1.40 3.07 -13.86
C ALA A 9 -1.53 1.59 -14.30
N PRO A 10 -0.46 0.97 -14.83
CA PRO A 10 -0.51 -0.43 -15.23
C PRO A 10 -1.04 -1.27 -14.06
N ALA A 11 -2.06 -2.09 -14.34
CA ALA A 11 -2.57 -3.02 -13.36
C ALA A 11 -1.44 -3.98 -13.02
N GLU A 12 -0.88 -3.83 -11.82
CA GLU A 12 0.08 -4.78 -11.31
C GLU A 12 -0.66 -6.10 -11.10
N ASP A 13 -0.14 -7.17 -11.68
CA ASP A 13 -0.78 -8.48 -11.71
C ASP A 13 -0.06 -9.44 -10.76
N PHE A 14 -0.85 -10.16 -9.98
CA PHE A 14 -0.39 -11.36 -9.31
C PHE A 14 -0.46 -12.57 -10.25
N THR A 15 0.63 -13.33 -10.32
CA THR A 15 0.70 -14.58 -11.07
C THR A 15 0.23 -15.75 -10.19
N TYR A 16 -0.90 -16.35 -10.57
CA TYR A 16 -1.47 -17.52 -9.91
C TYR A 16 -1.29 -18.77 -10.75
N VAL A 17 -0.78 -19.84 -10.14
CA VAL A 17 -0.66 -21.16 -10.78
C VAL A 17 -1.88 -22.00 -10.46
N VAL A 18 -2.62 -22.38 -11.49
CA VAL A 18 -3.85 -23.17 -11.41
C VAL A 18 -3.58 -24.54 -10.79
N LYS A 19 -4.36 -24.91 -9.79
CA LYS A 19 -4.33 -26.20 -9.11
C LYS A 19 -5.43 -27.14 -9.66
N ALA A 20 -5.31 -28.43 -9.36
CA ALA A 20 -6.35 -29.39 -9.73
C ALA A 20 -7.72 -28.99 -9.14
N GLY A 21 -8.76 -28.97 -9.98
CA GLY A 21 -10.11 -28.56 -9.60
C GLY A 21 -10.38 -27.05 -9.60
N ASP A 22 -9.38 -26.22 -9.93
CA ASP A 22 -9.55 -24.76 -10.01
C ASP A 22 -10.44 -24.36 -11.19
N ASN A 23 -11.24 -23.32 -10.96
CA ASN A 23 -12.09 -22.68 -11.96
C ASN A 23 -12.28 -21.20 -11.59
N PRO A 24 -12.74 -20.33 -12.51
CA PRO A 24 -12.85 -18.91 -12.22
C PRO A 24 -13.72 -18.60 -11.00
N TRP A 25 -14.79 -19.36 -10.75
CA TRP A 25 -15.66 -19.17 -9.58
C TRP A 25 -14.92 -19.44 -8.27
N ASN A 26 -14.24 -20.58 -8.13
CA ASN A 26 -13.59 -20.93 -6.87
C ASN A 26 -12.31 -20.10 -6.61
N ILE A 27 -11.59 -19.71 -7.65
CA ILE A 27 -10.45 -18.78 -7.54
C ILE A 27 -10.99 -17.42 -7.07
N THR A 28 -12.07 -16.94 -7.69
CA THR A 28 -12.71 -15.68 -7.34
C THR A 28 -13.22 -15.67 -5.91
N SER A 29 -13.98 -16.68 -5.50
CA SER A 29 -14.51 -16.79 -4.14
C SER A 29 -13.40 -16.76 -3.08
N ARG A 30 -12.29 -17.45 -3.36
CA ARG A 30 -11.15 -17.56 -2.44
C ARG A 30 -10.34 -16.27 -2.35
N TYR A 31 -10.04 -15.63 -3.48
CA TYR A 31 -9.00 -14.59 -3.53
C TYR A 31 -9.49 -13.19 -3.89
N LEU A 32 -10.67 -13.01 -4.47
CA LEU A 32 -11.11 -11.71 -5.00
C LEU A 32 -12.17 -11.05 -4.11
N LYS A 33 -12.31 -9.73 -4.25
CA LYS A 33 -13.18 -8.87 -3.43
C LYS A 33 -14.65 -9.32 -3.45
N GLY A 34 -15.11 -9.96 -4.52
CA GLY A 34 -16.45 -10.55 -4.58
C GLY A 34 -16.61 -11.55 -5.72
N ILE A 35 -17.64 -12.39 -5.64
CA ILE A 35 -17.89 -13.42 -6.66
C ILE A 35 -18.11 -12.82 -8.06
N GLY A 36 -18.64 -11.60 -8.18
CA GLY A 36 -18.85 -10.92 -9.46
C GLY A 36 -17.59 -10.68 -10.30
N TYR A 37 -16.39 -10.93 -9.78
CA TYR A 37 -15.14 -10.83 -10.54
C TYR A 37 -14.83 -12.07 -11.40
N TRP A 38 -15.61 -13.16 -11.29
CA TRP A 38 -15.31 -14.41 -12.02
C TRP A 38 -15.30 -14.21 -13.55
N SER A 39 -16.23 -13.42 -14.09
CA SER A 39 -16.30 -13.14 -15.53
C SER A 39 -15.12 -12.29 -15.97
N ARG A 40 -14.80 -11.24 -15.20
CA ARG A 40 -13.61 -10.40 -15.43
C ARG A 40 -12.32 -11.21 -15.42
N LEU A 41 -12.18 -12.16 -14.49
CA LEU A 41 -11.02 -13.04 -14.40
C LEU A 41 -10.89 -13.94 -15.63
N GLN A 42 -12.02 -14.47 -16.12
CA GLN A 42 -12.08 -15.27 -17.34
C GLN A 42 -11.69 -14.43 -18.57
N ASP A 43 -12.28 -13.26 -18.74
CA ASP A 43 -12.02 -12.39 -19.89
C ASP A 43 -10.56 -11.91 -19.91
N TYR A 44 -10.05 -11.48 -18.76
CA TYR A 44 -8.68 -10.98 -18.61
C TYR A 44 -7.62 -12.01 -18.99
N ASN A 45 -7.88 -13.28 -18.70
CA ASN A 45 -6.99 -14.39 -18.99
C ASN A 45 -7.36 -15.16 -20.27
N ARG A 46 -8.40 -14.71 -21.00
CA ARG A 46 -8.93 -15.38 -22.20
C ARG A 46 -9.21 -16.87 -21.97
N ILE A 47 -9.83 -17.19 -20.83
CA ILE A 47 -10.12 -18.57 -20.45
C ILE A 47 -11.29 -19.08 -21.31
N LEU A 48 -10.99 -19.95 -22.28
CA LEU A 48 -11.99 -20.50 -23.21
C LEU A 48 -12.86 -21.59 -22.56
N ALA A 49 -12.28 -22.38 -21.65
CA ALA A 49 -12.96 -23.50 -21.00
C ALA A 49 -12.86 -23.40 -19.46
N PRO A 50 -13.77 -22.63 -18.81
CA PRO A 50 -13.68 -22.30 -17.38
C PRO A 50 -13.69 -23.49 -16.42
N ARG A 51 -14.27 -24.63 -16.83
CA ARG A 51 -14.37 -25.84 -16.00
C ARG A 51 -13.23 -26.84 -16.22
N THR A 52 -12.36 -26.61 -17.19
CA THR A 52 -11.31 -27.56 -17.61
C THR A 52 -9.96 -26.88 -17.79
N ILE A 53 -9.70 -25.82 -17.00
CA ILE A 53 -8.39 -25.15 -16.99
C ILE A 53 -7.34 -26.19 -16.55
N ARG A 54 -6.27 -26.33 -17.34
CA ARG A 54 -5.21 -27.30 -17.05
C ARG A 54 -4.44 -26.88 -15.79
N PRO A 55 -4.23 -27.76 -14.81
CA PRO A 55 -3.31 -27.49 -13.70
C PRO A 55 -1.93 -27.08 -14.20
N GLY A 56 -1.29 -26.15 -13.52
CA GLY A 56 -0.03 -25.52 -13.95
C GLY A 56 -0.20 -24.32 -14.88
N THR A 57 -1.42 -24.05 -15.38
CA THR A 57 -1.68 -22.82 -16.15
C THR A 57 -1.43 -21.59 -15.29
N THR A 58 -0.72 -20.61 -15.83
CA THR A 58 -0.51 -19.32 -15.19
C THR A 58 -1.64 -18.36 -15.52
N LEU A 59 -2.34 -17.89 -14.49
CA LEU A 59 -3.33 -16.81 -14.58
C LEU A 59 -2.75 -15.52 -14.02
N ARG A 60 -3.07 -14.41 -14.66
CA ARG A 60 -2.82 -13.06 -14.16
C ARG A 60 -4.06 -12.54 -13.44
N ILE A 61 -3.86 -12.05 -12.22
CA ILE A 61 -4.92 -11.54 -11.36
C ILE A 61 -4.53 -10.11 -10.95
N PRO A 62 -5.23 -9.07 -11.44
CA PRO A 62 -4.97 -7.70 -11.02
C PRO A 62 -5.04 -7.55 -9.50
N LEU A 63 -4.01 -6.95 -8.89
CA LEU A 63 -3.95 -6.74 -7.43
C LEU A 63 -5.15 -5.94 -6.90
N ALA A 64 -5.67 -5.02 -7.72
CA ALA A 64 -6.86 -4.21 -7.42
C ALA A 64 -8.11 -5.06 -7.18
N TRP A 65 -8.20 -6.26 -7.75
CA TRP A 65 -9.33 -7.18 -7.61
C TRP A 65 -9.20 -8.07 -6.38
N MET A 66 -7.99 -8.23 -5.86
CA MET A 66 -7.70 -9.14 -4.76
C MET A 66 -8.32 -8.66 -3.45
N ARG A 67 -8.90 -9.60 -2.71
CA ARG A 67 -9.36 -9.40 -1.34
C ARG A 67 -8.14 -9.22 -0.43
N GLY A 68 -8.14 -8.13 0.32
CA GLY A 68 -7.18 -7.89 1.38
C GLY A 68 -7.80 -8.16 2.76
N GLU A 69 -6.94 -8.46 3.72
CA GLU A 69 -7.26 -8.44 5.14
C GLU A 69 -6.63 -7.19 5.75
N ALA A 70 -7.41 -6.43 6.54
CA ALA A 70 -6.88 -5.27 7.24
C ALA A 70 -5.84 -5.73 8.26
N VAL A 71 -4.68 -5.09 8.24
CA VAL A 71 -3.59 -5.33 9.21
C VAL A 71 -3.20 -4.00 9.84
N ALA A 72 -2.36 -4.04 10.87
CA ALA A 72 -1.87 -2.85 11.56
C ALA A 72 -0.37 -2.71 11.39
N ALA A 73 0.11 -1.46 11.33
CA ALA A 73 1.50 -1.13 11.53
C ALA A 73 1.81 -1.08 13.03
N GLN A 74 3.08 -1.14 13.40
CA GLN A 74 3.52 -1.02 14.79
C GLN A 74 4.47 0.17 14.95
N VAL A 75 4.31 0.93 16.03
CA VAL A 75 5.32 1.92 16.43
C VAL A 75 6.53 1.20 16.99
N VAL A 76 7.65 1.23 16.28
CA VAL A 76 8.89 0.55 16.69
C VAL A 76 9.90 1.51 17.29
N GLU A 77 9.84 2.80 16.94
CA GLU A 77 10.66 3.84 17.56
C GLU A 77 9.84 5.12 17.75
N LEU A 78 10.08 5.81 18.86
CA LEU A 78 9.50 7.12 19.13
C LEU A 78 10.51 7.96 19.93
N ARG A 79 10.83 9.14 19.42
CA ARG A 79 11.54 10.21 20.13
C ARG A 79 10.65 11.44 20.17
N GLY A 80 10.67 12.17 21.29
CA GLY A 80 9.80 13.34 21.49
C GLY A 80 8.33 12.97 21.69
N ARG A 81 7.44 13.92 21.38
CA ARG A 81 6.00 13.78 21.54
C ARG A 81 5.34 13.44 20.21
N ALA A 82 4.43 12.48 20.22
CA ALA A 82 3.53 12.20 19.11
C ALA A 82 2.17 11.72 19.61
N ASP A 83 1.12 11.93 18.82
CA ASP A 83 -0.23 11.48 19.12
C ASP A 83 -0.90 10.80 17.92
N LEU A 84 -1.82 9.91 18.24
CA LEU A 84 -2.68 9.20 17.31
C LEU A 84 -4.11 9.68 17.50
N ARG A 85 -4.74 10.10 16.41
CA ARG A 85 -6.16 10.42 16.35
C ARG A 85 -6.90 9.34 15.57
N GLN A 86 -7.89 8.70 16.18
CA GLN A 86 -8.74 7.70 15.54
C GLN A 86 -10.12 7.67 16.21
N GLY A 87 -11.19 7.64 15.42
CA GLY A 87 -12.57 7.60 15.95
C GLY A 87 -12.95 8.79 16.84
N GLY A 88 -12.32 9.95 16.65
CA GLY A 88 -12.50 11.14 17.48
C GLY A 88 -11.67 11.19 18.76
N ALA A 89 -11.08 10.06 19.19
CA ALA A 89 -10.16 10.03 20.31
C ALA A 89 -8.75 10.48 19.89
N VAL A 90 -8.05 11.15 20.80
CA VAL A 90 -6.63 11.52 20.65
C VAL A 90 -5.85 10.86 21.78
N VAL A 91 -4.85 10.06 21.42
CA VAL A 91 -4.06 9.26 22.38
C VAL A 91 -2.58 9.53 22.13
N ALA A 92 -1.81 9.73 23.20
CA ALA A 92 -0.36 9.84 23.09
C ALA A 92 0.24 8.52 22.59
N LEU A 93 1.06 8.59 21.54
CA LEU A 93 1.73 7.42 20.99
C LEU A 93 2.83 6.92 21.93
N LYS A 94 3.04 5.61 21.93
CA LYS A 94 4.10 4.91 22.64
C LYS A 94 4.66 3.80 21.75
N VAL A 95 5.92 3.46 21.96
CA VAL A 95 6.53 2.27 21.33
C VAL A 95 5.70 1.03 21.66
N GLY A 96 5.49 0.17 20.67
CA GLY A 96 4.69 -1.04 20.75
C GLY A 96 3.22 -0.86 20.34
N MET A 97 2.71 0.37 20.24
CA MET A 97 1.31 0.60 19.84
C MET A 97 1.04 0.18 18.39
N SER A 98 -0.13 -0.39 18.17
CA SER A 98 -0.64 -0.72 16.83
C SER A 98 -1.33 0.49 16.20
N VAL A 99 -1.05 0.73 14.93
CA VAL A 99 -1.64 1.78 14.12
C VAL A 99 -2.43 1.13 12.99
N GLY A 100 -3.75 1.27 13.02
CA GLY A 100 -4.65 0.71 12.02
C GLY A 100 -5.11 1.71 10.96
N ASN A 101 -5.89 1.22 10.01
CA ASN A 101 -6.49 2.03 8.94
C ASN A 101 -7.29 3.22 9.49
N GLY A 102 -7.14 4.37 8.85
CA GLY A 102 -7.78 5.62 9.22
C GLY A 102 -7.13 6.39 10.37
N ALA A 103 -6.11 5.83 11.03
CA ALA A 103 -5.38 6.54 12.07
C ALA A 103 -4.61 7.75 11.50
N ILE A 104 -4.69 8.87 12.20
CA ILE A 104 -3.90 10.08 11.90
C ILE A 104 -2.83 10.21 12.98
N LEU A 105 -1.58 10.19 12.57
CA LEU A 105 -0.40 10.34 13.40
C LEU A 105 0.09 11.78 13.29
N ARG A 106 0.33 12.43 14.43
CA ARG A 106 0.95 13.73 14.47
C ARG A 106 2.20 13.68 15.34
N THR A 107 3.31 14.12 14.78
CA THR A 107 4.59 14.31 15.48
C THR A 107 4.76 15.79 15.77
N PHE A 108 5.23 16.12 16.98
CA PHE A 108 5.48 17.50 17.38
C PHE A 108 6.90 17.94 16.97
N GLU A 109 7.26 19.17 17.32
CA GLU A 109 8.60 19.71 17.11
C GLU A 109 9.67 18.76 17.67
N GLN A 110 10.75 18.55 16.92
CA GLN A 110 11.87 17.66 17.28
C GLN A 110 11.50 16.20 17.56
N ALA A 111 10.28 15.77 17.24
CA ALA A 111 9.86 14.38 17.39
C ALA A 111 10.24 13.53 16.16
N SER A 112 10.41 12.23 16.36
CA SER A 112 10.55 11.26 15.27
C SER A 112 9.83 9.97 15.62
N LEU A 113 9.08 9.42 14.67
CA LEU A 113 8.29 8.19 14.83
C LEU A 113 8.67 7.20 13.73
N VAL A 114 8.95 5.94 14.08
CA VAL A 114 9.15 4.88 13.08
C VAL A 114 8.02 3.87 13.18
N LEU A 115 7.35 3.65 12.05
CA LEU A 115 6.37 2.60 11.84
C LEU A 115 7.03 1.41 11.18
N ALA A 116 6.77 0.20 11.68
CA ALA A 116 7.06 -1.05 11.00
C ALA A 116 5.77 -1.66 10.46
N PHE A 117 5.82 -2.12 9.22
CA PHE A 117 4.71 -2.80 8.55
C PHE A 117 4.92 -4.32 8.57
N PRO A 118 3.83 -5.12 8.50
CA PRO A 118 3.90 -6.58 8.48
C PRO A 118 4.80 -7.22 7.40
N ASP A 119 5.05 -6.54 6.28
CA ASP A 119 5.95 -7.00 5.22
C ASP A 119 7.44 -6.81 5.56
N GLY A 120 7.75 -6.11 6.66
CA GLY A 120 9.11 -5.78 7.11
C GLY A 120 9.56 -4.36 6.74
N SER A 121 8.82 -3.66 5.88
CA SER A 121 9.14 -2.28 5.51
C SER A 121 8.95 -1.32 6.69
N ARG A 122 9.64 -0.18 6.65
CA ARG A 122 9.57 0.84 7.70
C ARG A 122 9.33 2.24 7.12
N SER A 123 8.59 3.06 7.87
CA SER A 123 8.44 4.49 7.58
C SER A 123 8.85 5.32 8.80
N ALA A 124 9.82 6.19 8.61
CA ALA A 124 10.16 7.23 9.55
C ALA A 124 9.36 8.51 9.24
N VAL A 125 8.64 9.00 10.23
CA VAL A 125 7.91 10.27 10.22
C VAL A 125 8.70 11.24 11.09
N GLY A 126 9.11 12.37 10.52
CA GLY A 126 9.91 13.34 11.25
C GLY A 126 9.10 14.34 12.05
N GLY A 127 9.76 15.40 12.51
CA GLY A 127 9.13 16.43 13.33
C GLY A 127 8.04 17.18 12.58
N ASP A 128 7.13 17.79 13.32
CA ASP A 128 6.08 18.67 12.79
C ASP A 128 5.25 18.08 11.63
N SER A 129 5.02 16.78 11.67
CA SER A 129 4.37 16.05 10.57
C SER A 129 2.96 15.59 10.96
N GLU A 130 2.07 15.55 9.97
CA GLU A 130 0.76 14.89 10.09
C GLU A 130 0.61 13.86 8.95
N VAL A 131 0.50 12.59 9.33
CA VAL A 131 0.43 11.45 8.41
C VAL A 131 -0.80 10.62 8.72
N ARG A 132 -1.59 10.28 7.70
CA ARG A 132 -2.68 9.31 7.84
C ARG A 132 -2.26 7.96 7.27
N LEU A 133 -2.47 6.88 8.02
CA LEU A 133 -2.47 5.53 7.46
C LEU A 133 -3.83 5.29 6.79
N ALA A 134 -3.93 5.64 5.51
CA ALA A 134 -5.19 5.60 4.77
C ALA A 134 -5.61 4.15 4.48
N GLU A 135 -4.66 3.31 4.08
CA GLU A 135 -4.91 1.91 3.79
C GLU A 135 -3.70 1.05 4.13
N LEU A 136 -3.98 -0.07 4.79
CA LEU A 136 -3.05 -1.12 5.13
C LEU A 136 -3.78 -2.45 5.06
N ARG A 137 -3.43 -3.25 4.05
CA ARG A 137 -4.02 -4.57 3.86
C ARG A 137 -3.03 -5.57 3.31
N ARG A 138 -3.16 -6.83 3.75
CA ARG A 138 -2.41 -7.97 3.21
C ARG A 138 -3.29 -8.73 2.22
N LEU A 139 -2.76 -8.99 1.02
CA LEU A 139 -3.44 -9.73 -0.04
C LEU A 139 -3.30 -11.24 0.20
N ARG A 140 -4.43 -11.94 0.34
CA ARG A 140 -4.44 -13.36 0.77
C ARG A 140 -3.68 -14.32 -0.14
N ALA A 141 -3.66 -14.09 -1.46
CA ALA A 141 -3.07 -15.06 -2.39
C ALA A 141 -1.55 -14.90 -2.56
N SER A 142 -1.02 -13.70 -2.34
CA SER A 142 0.37 -13.35 -2.67
C SER A 142 1.22 -12.98 -1.46
N ASN A 143 0.61 -12.83 -0.27
CA ASN A 143 1.23 -12.17 0.89
C ASN A 143 1.74 -10.76 0.62
N ALA A 144 1.43 -10.20 -0.56
CA ALA A 144 1.72 -8.82 -0.87
C ALA A 144 0.94 -7.91 0.06
N GLN A 145 1.49 -6.73 0.26
CA GLN A 145 0.90 -5.71 1.11
C GLN A 145 0.59 -4.48 0.29
N GLU A 146 -0.57 -3.87 0.54
CA GLU A 146 -0.88 -2.55 0.04
C GLU A 146 -0.85 -1.57 1.21
N VAL A 147 0.02 -0.57 1.09
CA VAL A 147 0.23 0.51 2.05
C VAL A 147 -0.05 1.83 1.34
N ARG A 148 -0.94 2.63 1.91
CA ARG A 148 -1.24 3.98 1.44
C ARG A 148 -1.13 4.95 2.62
N LEU A 149 -0.16 5.85 2.54
CA LEU A 149 0.02 6.93 3.48
C LEU A 149 -0.39 8.25 2.84
N GLU A 150 -1.09 9.10 3.58
CA GLU A 150 -1.34 10.49 3.19
C GLU A 150 -0.48 11.39 4.09
N LEU A 151 0.56 12.01 3.53
CA LEU A 151 1.38 13.02 4.22
C LEU A 151 0.75 14.39 3.99
N ARG A 152 0.14 14.95 5.02
CA ARG A 152 -0.58 16.24 4.95
C ARG A 152 0.36 17.42 5.17
N ARG A 153 1.34 17.26 6.06
CA ARG A 153 2.37 18.24 6.41
C ARG A 153 3.62 17.52 6.89
N GLY A 154 4.79 18.13 6.67
CA GLY A 154 6.05 17.71 7.26
C GLY A 154 6.79 16.77 6.33
N HIS A 155 7.47 15.76 6.88
CA HIS A 155 8.31 14.88 6.09
C HIS A 155 8.21 13.41 6.50
N LEU A 156 8.30 12.55 5.48
CA LEU A 156 8.31 11.11 5.61
C LEU A 156 9.50 10.54 4.86
N GLU A 157 10.23 9.66 5.54
CA GLU A 157 11.28 8.85 4.95
C GLU A 157 10.84 7.39 4.98
N ASN A 158 10.94 6.71 3.84
CA ASN A 158 10.60 5.29 3.77
C ASN A 158 11.87 4.46 3.59
N LEU A 159 11.98 3.38 4.37
CA LEU A 159 13.03 2.38 4.26
C LEU A 159 12.36 1.06 3.89
N VAL A 160 12.36 0.72 2.60
CA VAL A 160 11.89 -0.58 2.13
C VAL A 160 13.06 -1.55 2.03
N GLU A 161 13.26 -2.38 3.06
CA GLU A 161 14.18 -3.52 2.94
C GLU A 161 13.46 -4.69 2.27
N GLY A 162 13.89 -5.04 1.05
CA GLY A 162 13.54 -6.31 0.41
C GLY A 162 12.04 -6.53 0.18
N VAL A 163 11.41 -5.71 -0.69
CA VAL A 163 10.07 -6.04 -1.22
C VAL A 163 10.09 -7.46 -1.77
N ARG A 164 9.44 -8.39 -1.07
CA ARG A 164 8.99 -9.63 -1.71
C ARG A 164 7.97 -9.22 -2.75
N SER A 165 8.29 -9.51 -4.02
CA SER A 165 7.56 -9.08 -5.22
C SER A 165 6.03 -9.04 -5.05
N GLY A 166 5.42 -7.88 -5.33
CA GLY A 166 3.98 -7.74 -5.57
C GLY A 166 3.18 -6.84 -4.61
N GLY A 167 3.83 -6.18 -3.65
CA GLY A 167 3.18 -5.17 -2.78
C GLY A 167 3.20 -3.76 -3.37
N ARG A 168 2.22 -2.93 -3.01
CA ARG A 168 2.09 -1.54 -3.46
C ARG A 168 2.27 -0.58 -2.28
N TYR A 169 3.19 0.36 -2.41
CA TYR A 169 3.42 1.41 -1.43
C TYR A 169 3.23 2.78 -2.08
N THR A 170 2.28 3.56 -1.57
CA THR A 170 1.96 4.89 -2.11
C THR A 170 1.95 5.93 -1.00
N ILE A 171 2.59 7.08 -1.28
CA ILE A 171 2.52 8.28 -0.44
C ILE A 171 1.76 9.35 -1.23
N GLU A 172 0.59 9.75 -0.72
CA GLU A 172 -0.19 10.86 -1.24
C GLU A 172 0.18 12.14 -0.48
N THR A 173 0.36 13.24 -1.20
CA THR A 173 0.64 14.56 -0.65
C THR A 173 -0.25 15.61 -1.32
N PRO A 174 -0.44 16.80 -0.73
CA PRO A 174 -1.21 17.87 -1.35
C PRO A 174 -0.77 18.26 -2.76
N ALA A 175 0.51 18.11 -3.11
CA ALA A 175 1.02 18.46 -4.44
C ALA A 175 1.21 17.27 -5.39
N GLY A 176 0.79 16.05 -5.02
CA GLY A 176 0.85 14.89 -5.93
C GLY A 176 1.00 13.54 -5.24
N ILE A 177 1.15 12.50 -6.05
CA ILE A 177 1.33 11.12 -5.59
C ILE A 177 2.76 10.65 -5.85
N ALA A 178 3.42 10.12 -4.81
CA ALA A 178 4.69 9.43 -4.92
C ALA A 178 4.49 7.92 -4.78
N ALA A 179 4.75 7.17 -5.86
CA ALA A 179 4.78 5.71 -5.83
C ALA A 179 6.19 5.23 -5.46
N VAL A 180 6.29 4.39 -4.41
CA VAL A 180 7.57 3.95 -3.84
C VAL A 180 7.82 2.50 -4.24
N ARG A 181 8.88 2.24 -5.02
CA ARG A 181 9.28 0.89 -5.42
C ARG A 181 10.75 0.63 -5.07
N GLY A 182 10.97 -0.02 -3.92
CA GLY A 182 12.29 -0.52 -3.53
C GLY A 182 13.34 0.58 -3.30
N THR A 183 12.99 1.64 -2.59
CA THR A 183 13.85 2.82 -2.42
C THR A 183 13.95 3.31 -0.98
N VAL A 184 15.05 4.01 -0.69
CA VAL A 184 15.11 4.98 0.40
C VAL A 184 14.72 6.33 -0.20
N PHE A 185 13.59 6.88 0.24
CA PHE A 185 13.05 8.10 -0.32
C PHE A 185 12.60 9.06 0.75
N ARG A 186 12.83 10.36 0.52
CA ARG A 186 12.35 11.45 1.37
C ARG A 186 11.29 12.23 0.63
N VAL A 187 10.10 12.31 1.23
CA VAL A 187 9.02 13.21 0.80
C VAL A 187 8.88 14.30 1.85
N SER A 188 8.90 15.56 1.42
CA SER A 188 8.53 16.70 2.26
C SER A 188 7.45 17.52 1.57
N THR A 189 6.47 17.98 2.34
CA THR A 189 5.43 18.90 1.87
C THR A 189 5.36 20.13 2.78
N GLU A 190 5.55 21.30 2.16
CA GLU A 190 5.46 22.61 2.81
C GLU A 190 4.78 23.59 1.85
N ALA A 191 3.79 24.35 2.33
CA ALA A 191 3.07 25.38 1.58
C ALA A 191 2.55 24.95 0.18
N GLY A 192 2.20 23.67 -0.01
CA GLY A 192 1.71 23.15 -1.30
C GLY A 192 2.79 22.79 -2.31
N GLN A 193 4.07 22.83 -1.94
CA GLN A 193 5.17 22.30 -2.73
C GLN A 193 5.58 20.91 -2.22
N VAL A 194 5.77 19.97 -3.13
CA VAL A 194 6.28 18.63 -2.82
C VAL A 194 7.71 18.54 -3.31
N ARG A 195 8.60 18.17 -2.39
CA ARG A 195 9.98 17.81 -2.71
C ARG A 195 10.18 16.34 -2.41
N ALA A 196 10.75 15.66 -3.39
CA ALA A 196 10.79 14.23 -3.45
C ALA A 196 12.21 13.85 -3.88
N GLU A 197 13.02 13.34 -2.95
CA GLU A 197 14.44 13.06 -3.16
C GLU A 197 14.74 11.58 -2.99
N THR A 198 15.34 10.99 -4.03
CA THR A 198 15.79 9.59 -4.00
C THR A 198 17.17 9.50 -3.38
N VAL A 199 17.23 8.91 -2.19
CA VAL A 199 18.49 8.58 -1.51
C VAL A 199 19.05 7.25 -2.07
N GLY A 200 18.18 6.41 -2.65
CA GLY A 200 18.55 5.29 -3.53
C GLY A 200 17.33 4.55 -4.09
N GLY A 201 17.32 4.23 -5.39
CA GLY A 201 16.28 3.49 -6.13
C GLY A 201 15.46 4.34 -7.15
N GLU A 202 14.24 3.93 -7.55
CA GLU A 202 13.36 4.64 -8.51
C GLU A 202 12.09 5.19 -7.85
N VAL A 203 11.77 6.48 -8.07
CA VAL A 203 10.49 7.09 -7.66
C VAL A 203 9.79 7.73 -8.84
N ALA A 204 8.51 7.41 -8.98
CA ALA A 204 7.62 8.04 -9.95
C ALA A 204 6.74 9.07 -9.24
N LEU A 205 6.75 10.30 -9.76
CA LEU A 205 5.83 11.37 -9.39
C LEU A 205 4.74 11.47 -10.45
N GLY A 206 3.49 11.59 -10.01
CA GLY A 206 2.32 11.75 -10.85
C GLY A 206 1.26 12.64 -10.23
#